data_AF-Q602T9-F1
#
_entry.id   AF-Q602T9-F1
#
_cell.length_a   1.000
_cell.length_b   1.000
_cell.length_c   1.000
_cell.angle_alpha   90.00
_cell.angle_beta   90.00
_cell.angle_gamma   90.00
#
_symmetry.space_group_name_H-M   'P 1'
#
loop_
_entity.id
_entity.type
_entity.pdbx_description
1 polymer ?
#
loop_
_entity_poly.entity_id
_entity_poly.type
_entity_poly.pdbx_seq_one_letter_code
_entity_poly.pdbx_strand_id
1 'polypeptide(L)'
;MSGCATHVDHGKSMARSEATSRFTVRQGAAYNRAYRVKGRVYRPLASAKGYRERGIASWYGEESGRRTAMGTRFDPHGLSAAHRTLPLPTRVRVTNLGNRRSIILVVNDRGPFIDGRLIDLSRGAAKALRLNGLGRVEVEALD
;
A
#
# COMPACT_ATOMS: atom_id res chain seq x y z
N MET A 1 -31.13 33.48 -43.39
CA MET A 1 -30.53 32.21 -43.87
C MET A 1 -29.03 32.44 -43.89
N SER A 2 -28.11 31.68 -43.29
CA SER A 2 -28.11 30.32 -42.77
C SER A 2 -27.06 30.26 -41.64
N GLY A 3 -27.34 29.48 -40.59
CA GLY A 3 -26.33 29.13 -39.58
C GLY A 3 -25.44 27.97 -40.04
N CYS A 4 -24.30 27.78 -39.34
CA CYS A 4 -23.57 26.52 -39.29
C CYS A 4 -23.05 26.30 -37.85
N ALA A 5 -23.51 25.20 -37.25
CA ALA A 5 -23.09 24.62 -35.96
C ALA A 5 -21.92 23.63 -36.21
N THR A 6 -20.79 23.75 -35.51
CA THR A 6 -20.31 23.03 -34.30
C THR A 6 -19.71 21.61 -34.45
N HIS A 7 -18.60 21.40 -33.69
CA HIS A 7 -17.98 20.16 -33.16
C HIS A 7 -17.15 19.30 -34.15
N VAL A 8 -16.05 18.62 -33.78
CA VAL A 8 -15.70 17.95 -32.51
C VAL A 8 -14.17 17.95 -32.25
N ASP A 9 -13.80 18.25 -31.01
CA ASP A 9 -12.49 18.12 -30.38
C ASP A 9 -12.02 16.64 -30.26
N HIS A 10 -10.83 16.33 -30.76
CA HIS A 10 -10.20 15.01 -30.61
C HIS A 10 -9.30 14.97 -29.38
N GLY A 11 -9.88 15.17 -28.19
CA GLY A 11 -9.20 15.03 -26.91
C GLY A 11 -9.57 13.72 -26.19
N LYS A 12 -8.98 12.57 -26.54
CA LYS A 12 -9.06 11.40 -25.66
C LYS A 12 -7.94 10.38 -25.87
N SER A 13 -7.27 10.04 -24.75
CA SER A 13 -6.55 8.78 -24.47
C SER A 13 -5.04 8.87 -24.17
N MET A 14 -4.62 9.72 -23.23
CA MET A 14 -3.31 9.55 -22.55
C MET A 14 -3.39 9.43 -21.01
N ALA A 15 -4.55 9.65 -20.38
CA ALA A 15 -4.63 9.75 -18.93
C ALA A 15 -4.72 8.40 -18.15
N ARG A 16 -4.92 7.25 -18.83
CA ARG A 16 -5.09 5.94 -18.16
C ARG A 16 -3.81 5.11 -18.02
N SER A 17 -2.80 5.32 -18.87
CA SER A 17 -1.56 4.52 -18.88
C SER A 17 -0.58 4.96 -17.78
N GLU A 18 -0.48 6.27 -17.53
CA GLU A 18 0.38 6.87 -16.49
C GLU A 18 0.05 6.42 -15.06
N ALA A 19 -1.24 6.31 -14.72
CA ALA A 19 -1.69 5.95 -13.37
C ALA A 19 -1.46 4.46 -13.04
N THR A 20 -1.54 3.59 -14.04
CA THR A 20 -1.32 2.14 -13.88
C THR A 20 0.17 1.82 -13.71
N SER A 21 1.04 2.58 -14.41
CA SER A 21 2.50 2.43 -14.37
C SER A 21 3.11 2.60 -12.97
N ARG A 22 2.57 3.52 -12.15
CA ARG A 22 3.12 3.84 -10.82
C ARG A 22 2.90 2.76 -9.76
N PHE A 23 2.03 1.79 -10.02
CA PHE A 23 1.71 0.70 -9.10
C PHE A 23 2.12 -0.68 -9.61
N THR A 24 2.92 -0.74 -10.68
CA THR A 24 3.45 -2.01 -11.18
C THR A 24 4.60 -2.49 -10.28
N VAL A 25 4.49 -3.71 -9.78
CA VAL A 25 5.57 -4.36 -9.02
C VAL A 25 6.79 -4.57 -9.92
N ARG A 26 7.94 -4.04 -9.51
CA ARG A 26 9.24 -4.25 -10.17
C ARG A 26 10.05 -5.27 -9.37
N GLN A 27 10.05 -6.53 -9.79
CA GLN A 27 10.72 -7.62 -9.04
C GLN A 27 12.23 -7.38 -8.82
N GLY A 28 12.92 -6.82 -9.83
CA GLY A 28 14.36 -6.53 -9.72
C GLY A 28 14.71 -5.27 -8.90
N ALA A 29 13.71 -4.49 -8.47
CA ALA A 29 13.95 -3.26 -7.72
C ALA A 29 14.56 -3.56 -6.34
N ALA A 30 15.43 -2.67 -5.86
CA ALA A 30 16.16 -2.87 -4.60
C ALA A 30 15.22 -3.16 -3.42
N TYR A 31 14.06 -2.49 -3.35
CA TYR A 31 13.06 -2.69 -2.31
C TYR A 31 12.30 -4.03 -2.38
N ASN A 32 12.42 -4.80 -3.47
CA ASN A 32 11.85 -6.14 -3.64
C ASN A 32 12.90 -7.26 -3.55
N ARG A 33 14.17 -6.93 -3.32
CA ARG A 33 15.21 -7.94 -3.05
C ARG A 33 15.13 -8.42 -1.60
N ALA A 34 15.72 -9.59 -1.33
CA ALA A 34 15.90 -10.06 0.03
C ALA A 34 16.72 -9.05 0.84
N TYR A 35 16.32 -8.83 2.09
CA TYR A 35 16.94 -7.83 2.97
C TYR A 35 17.06 -8.36 4.40
N ARG A 36 17.96 -7.77 5.19
CA ARG A 36 18.23 -8.20 6.57
C ARG A 36 17.91 -7.08 7.56
N VAL A 37 17.19 -7.41 8.62
CA VAL A 37 16.93 -6.50 9.76
C VAL A 37 17.14 -7.28 11.05
N LYS A 38 17.94 -6.73 11.97
CA LYS A 38 18.27 -7.36 13.27
C LYS A 38 18.66 -8.84 13.16
N GLY A 39 19.53 -9.16 12.20
CA GLY A 39 20.00 -10.53 11.96
C GLY A 39 19.03 -11.44 11.18
N ARG A 40 17.74 -11.10 11.07
CA ARG A 40 16.74 -11.90 10.35
C ARG A 40 16.66 -11.49 8.87
N VAL A 41 16.58 -12.48 7.99
CA VAL A 41 16.46 -12.29 6.54
C VAL A 41 14.98 -12.36 6.14
N TYR A 42 14.50 -11.32 5.47
CA TYR A 42 13.17 -11.24 4.89
C TYR A 42 13.28 -11.36 3.37
N ARG A 43 12.37 -12.13 2.77
CA ARG A 43 12.30 -12.33 1.33
C ARG A 43 10.93 -11.88 0.84
N PRO A 44 10.85 -10.77 0.09
CA PRO A 44 9.61 -10.39 -0.57
C PRO A 44 9.10 -11.50 -1.50
N LEU A 45 7.79 -11.66 -1.57
CA LEU A 45 7.12 -12.62 -2.44
C LEU A 45 7.29 -12.19 -3.91
N ALA A 46 7.40 -13.17 -4.80
CA ALA A 46 7.49 -12.93 -6.24
C ALA A 46 6.18 -12.38 -6.85
N SER A 47 5.05 -12.47 -6.14
CA SER A 47 3.76 -11.91 -6.52
C SER A 47 2.90 -11.77 -5.27
N ALA A 48 1.96 -10.81 -5.25
CA ALA A 48 0.92 -10.77 -4.21
C ALA A 48 -0.36 -11.51 -4.63
N LYS A 49 -0.43 -12.13 -5.81
CA LYS A 49 -1.62 -12.83 -6.30
C LYS A 49 -2.10 -13.87 -5.28
N GLY A 50 -3.37 -13.76 -4.89
CA GLY A 50 -4.01 -14.66 -3.93
C GLY A 50 -3.55 -14.46 -2.47
N TYR A 51 -2.73 -13.45 -2.18
CA TYR A 51 -2.30 -13.17 -0.82
C TYR A 51 -3.48 -12.80 0.06
N ARG A 52 -3.63 -13.54 1.15
CA ARG A 52 -4.65 -13.31 2.17
C ARG A 52 -4.13 -13.79 3.51
N GLU A 53 -3.97 -12.86 4.46
CA GLU A 53 -3.45 -13.19 5.79
C GLU A 53 -4.19 -12.42 6.87
N ARG A 54 -4.37 -13.06 8.04
CA ARG A 54 -4.91 -12.43 9.24
C ARG A 54 -3.81 -12.25 10.27
N GLY A 55 -3.80 -11.11 10.94
CA GLY A 55 -2.82 -10.84 11.97
C GLY A 55 -3.06 -9.52 12.68
N ILE A 56 -2.07 -9.11 13.46
CA ILE A 56 -2.14 -7.85 14.21
C ILE A 56 -1.67 -6.70 13.32
N ALA A 57 -2.52 -5.68 13.16
CA ALA A 57 -2.11 -4.38 12.67
C ALA A 57 -1.64 -3.51 13.83
N SER A 58 -0.60 -2.73 13.57
CA SER A 58 -0.29 -1.50 14.31
C SER A 58 -0.36 -0.31 13.36
N TRP A 59 0.01 0.87 13.84
CA TRP A 59 0.14 2.05 13.00
C TRP A 59 1.30 2.92 13.43
N TYR A 60 1.78 3.74 12.50
CA TYR A 60 2.87 4.68 12.68
C TYR A 60 2.54 6.07 12.12
N GLY A 61 3.12 7.09 12.73
CA GLY A 61 2.91 8.51 12.42
C GLY A 61 4.23 9.24 12.15
N GLU A 62 4.27 10.50 12.57
CA GLU A 62 5.38 11.44 12.34
C GLU A 62 6.73 10.98 12.90
N GLU A 63 6.72 10.01 13.83
CA GLU A 63 7.91 9.35 14.36
C GLU A 63 8.61 8.45 13.33
N SER A 64 7.93 8.09 12.24
CA SER A 64 8.54 7.31 11.17
C SER A 64 9.35 8.18 10.24
N GLY A 65 10.50 7.66 9.82
CA GLY A 65 11.49 8.37 9.02
C GLY A 65 10.88 9.05 7.78
N ARG A 66 11.63 10.00 7.23
CA ARG A 66 11.12 10.90 6.17
C ARG A 66 10.81 10.19 4.84
N ARG A 67 11.25 8.94 4.65
CA ARG A 67 11.14 8.18 3.40
C ARG A 67 10.74 6.74 3.64
N THR A 68 9.97 6.19 2.69
CA THR A 68 9.62 4.77 2.59
C THR A 68 10.78 3.94 2.04
N ALA A 69 10.69 2.61 2.10
CA ALA A 69 11.61 1.69 1.44
C ALA A 69 11.69 1.89 -0.08
N MET A 70 10.64 2.42 -0.71
CA MET A 70 10.65 2.79 -2.13
C MET A 70 11.38 4.12 -2.41
N GLY A 71 11.85 4.83 -1.37
CA GLY A 71 12.56 6.10 -1.47
C GLY A 71 11.68 7.34 -1.61
N THR A 72 10.35 7.15 -1.65
CA THR A 72 9.35 8.23 -1.69
C THR A 72 9.15 8.84 -0.31
N ARG A 73 8.73 10.12 -0.25
CA ARG A 73 8.43 10.78 1.02
C ARG A 73 7.28 10.06 1.73
N PHE A 74 7.45 9.79 3.02
CA PHE A 74 6.38 9.24 3.84
C PHE A 74 5.34 10.34 4.15
N ASP A 75 4.07 10.01 3.95
CA ASP A 75 2.92 10.85 4.33
C ASP A 75 2.14 10.16 5.46
N PRO A 76 2.21 10.66 6.71
CA PRO A 76 1.48 10.06 7.84
C PRO A 76 -0.04 10.17 7.70
N HIS A 77 -0.56 11.07 6.87
CA HIS A 77 -1.99 11.27 6.65
C HIS A 77 -2.52 10.51 5.44
N GLY A 78 -1.63 9.96 4.60
CA GLY A 78 -1.99 9.19 3.41
C GLY A 78 -2.57 7.81 3.73
N LEU A 79 -3.04 7.10 2.71
CA LEU A 79 -3.50 5.71 2.80
C LEU A 79 -2.40 4.76 2.36
N SER A 80 -1.46 4.50 3.27
CA SER A 80 -0.33 3.60 3.03
C SER A 80 -0.07 2.66 4.20
N ALA A 81 0.77 1.65 3.97
CA ALA A 81 1.20 0.71 4.98
C ALA A 81 2.60 0.12 4.71
N ALA A 82 3.20 -0.44 5.75
CA ALA A 82 4.42 -1.22 5.72
C ALA A 82 4.10 -2.73 5.83
N HIS A 83 4.76 -3.55 5.01
CA HIS A 83 4.65 -5.01 5.07
C HIS A 83 6.00 -5.70 4.81
N ARG A 84 6.24 -6.84 5.47
CA ARG A 84 7.53 -7.54 5.45
C ARG A 84 7.80 -8.23 4.10
N THR A 85 6.79 -8.88 3.55
CA THR A 85 6.98 -9.82 2.43
C THR A 85 6.15 -9.53 1.17
N LEU A 86 4.97 -8.90 1.26
CA LEU A 86 4.29 -8.38 0.06
C LEU A 86 5.27 -7.58 -0.84
N PRO A 87 5.30 -7.83 -2.16
CA PRO A 87 6.08 -7.01 -3.06
C PRO A 87 5.61 -5.55 -2.99
N LEU A 88 6.48 -4.62 -3.34
CA LEU A 88 6.16 -3.20 -3.37
C LEU A 88 6.17 -2.68 -4.82
N PRO A 89 5.29 -1.71 -5.13
CA PRO A 89 4.07 -1.40 -4.37
C PRO A 89 3.01 -2.50 -4.57
N THR A 90 2.16 -2.76 -3.58
CA THR A 90 0.99 -3.66 -3.72
C THR A 90 -0.27 -2.98 -3.19
N ARG A 91 -1.38 -3.11 -3.92
CA ARG A 91 -2.69 -2.65 -3.45
C ARG A 91 -3.34 -3.74 -2.61
N VAL A 92 -3.81 -3.38 -1.43
CA VAL A 92 -4.47 -4.33 -0.51
C VAL A 92 -5.79 -3.76 -0.03
N ARG A 93 -6.76 -4.66 0.22
CA ARG A 93 -7.87 -4.39 1.13
C ARG A 93 -7.44 -4.80 2.52
N VAL A 94 -7.59 -3.89 3.48
CA VAL A 94 -7.39 -4.18 4.90
C VAL A 94 -8.73 -4.08 5.60
N THR A 95 -9.15 -5.17 6.24
CA THR A 95 -10.41 -5.26 6.99
C THR A 95 -10.10 -5.35 8.47
N ASN A 96 -10.60 -4.42 9.28
CA ASN A 96 -10.54 -4.51 10.73
C ASN A 96 -11.61 -5.48 11.21
N LEU A 97 -11.17 -6.57 11.84
CA LEU A 97 -12.05 -7.66 12.23
C LEU A 97 -12.93 -7.31 13.44
N GLY A 98 -12.53 -6.31 14.24
CA GLY A 98 -13.29 -5.86 15.41
C GLY A 98 -14.49 -4.98 15.08
N ASN A 99 -14.47 -4.28 13.93
CA ASN A 99 -15.55 -3.37 13.52
C ASN A 99 -16.08 -3.61 12.09
N ARG A 100 -15.53 -4.61 11.40
CA ARG A 100 -15.87 -5.02 10.02
C ARG A 100 -15.67 -3.94 8.95
N ARG A 101 -15.02 -2.82 9.28
CA ARG A 101 -14.66 -1.79 8.29
C ARG A 101 -13.49 -2.25 7.45
N SER A 102 -13.50 -1.86 6.19
CA SER A 102 -12.39 -2.12 5.27
C SER A 102 -11.99 -0.86 4.52
N ILE A 103 -10.70 -0.73 4.24
CA ILE A 103 -10.15 0.30 3.36
C ILE A 103 -9.26 -0.34 2.30
N ILE A 104 -9.10 0.33 1.17
CA ILE A 104 -8.10 -0.02 0.16
C ILE A 104 -6.95 0.96 0.29
N LEU A 105 -5.73 0.44 0.39
CA LEU A 105 -4.50 1.23 0.54
C LEU A 105 -3.35 0.62 -0.26
N VAL A 106 -2.22 1.33 -0.28
CA VAL A 106 -0.99 0.87 -0.93
C VAL A 106 0.04 0.48 0.11
N VAL A 107 0.54 -0.75 0.03
CA VAL A 107 1.75 -1.14 0.73
C VAL A 107 2.94 -0.60 -0.06
N ASN A 108 3.70 0.31 0.54
CA ASN A 108 4.84 0.97 -0.11
C ASN A 108 6.10 1.01 0.77
N ASP A 109 6.07 0.32 1.92
CA ASP A 109 7.17 0.34 2.89
C ASP A 109 7.45 -1.04 3.50
N ARG A 110 8.58 -1.16 4.21
CA ARG A 110 9.06 -2.39 4.86
C ARG A 110 8.92 -2.33 6.37
N GLY A 111 8.43 -3.43 6.94
CA GLY A 111 8.07 -3.55 8.35
C GLY A 111 6.73 -4.28 8.49
N PRO A 112 6.13 -4.38 9.67
CA PRO A 112 6.73 -4.09 10.97
C PRO A 112 7.87 -5.08 11.29
N PHE A 113 8.87 -4.62 12.06
CA PHE A 113 9.96 -5.46 12.59
C PHE A 113 9.78 -5.80 14.07
N ILE A 114 8.53 -5.73 14.52
CA ILE A 114 8.10 -6.14 15.85
C ILE A 114 7.38 -7.48 15.70
N ASP A 115 7.77 -8.44 16.52
CA ASP A 115 7.24 -9.80 16.44
C ASP A 115 5.73 -9.83 16.71
N GLY A 116 5.03 -10.71 16.00
CA GLY A 116 3.57 -10.85 16.08
C GLY A 116 2.76 -9.82 15.27
N ARG A 117 3.40 -8.80 14.66
CA ARG A 117 2.71 -7.81 13.83
C ARG A 117 2.75 -8.16 12.35
N LEU A 118 1.59 -8.10 11.69
CA LEU A 118 1.43 -8.41 10.28
C LEU A 118 1.71 -7.18 9.41
N ILE A 119 1.06 -6.07 9.74
CA ILE A 119 1.04 -4.85 8.92
C ILE A 119 1.12 -3.62 9.82
N ASP A 120 1.80 -2.59 9.35
CA ASP A 120 1.89 -1.30 10.02
C ASP A 120 1.21 -0.25 9.14
N LEU A 121 0.12 0.35 9.62
CA LEU A 121 -0.67 1.33 8.87
C LEU A 121 -0.11 2.75 9.06
N SER A 122 -0.25 3.63 8.08
CA SER A 122 -0.12 5.06 8.36
C SER A 122 -1.20 5.51 9.35
N ARG A 123 -0.96 6.61 10.08
CA ARG A 123 -1.97 7.24 10.95
C ARG A 123 -3.27 7.56 10.18
N GLY A 124 -3.18 8.02 8.94
CA GLY A 124 -4.32 8.25 8.06
C GLY A 124 -5.14 6.99 7.79
N ALA A 125 -4.48 5.89 7.44
CA ALA A 125 -5.12 4.60 7.21
C ALA A 125 -5.75 4.02 8.49
N ALA A 126 -5.05 4.09 9.63
CA ALA A 126 -5.58 3.63 10.91
C ALA A 126 -6.84 4.40 11.32
N LYS A 127 -6.83 5.74 11.15
CA LYS A 127 -8.00 6.60 11.38
C LYS A 127 -9.17 6.22 10.48
N ALA A 128 -8.94 6.04 9.18
CA ALA A 128 -9.98 5.64 8.22
C ALA A 128 -10.59 4.27 8.56
N LEU A 129 -9.76 3.33 9.02
CA LEU A 129 -10.16 1.98 9.42
C LEU A 129 -10.78 1.93 10.84
N ARG A 130 -10.75 3.05 11.58
CA ARG A 130 -11.10 3.12 13.01
C ARG A 130 -10.36 2.06 13.84
N LEU A 131 -9.05 1.94 13.61
CA LEU A 131 -8.17 1.07 14.37
C LEU A 131 -7.60 1.85 15.57
N ASN A 132 -7.97 1.45 16.79
CA ASN A 132 -7.48 2.08 18.02
C ASN A 132 -6.30 1.29 18.58
N GLY A 133 -5.07 1.76 18.36
CA GLY A 133 -3.87 1.06 18.79
C GLY A 133 -3.60 -0.20 17.97
N LEU A 134 -3.43 -1.34 18.64
CA LEU A 134 -3.29 -2.65 18.00
C LEU A 134 -4.67 -3.24 17.69
N GLY A 135 -4.81 -3.95 16.58
CA GLY A 135 -6.05 -4.68 16.31
C GLY A 135 -5.89 -5.79 15.29
N ARG A 136 -6.81 -6.75 15.33
CA ARG A 136 -6.83 -7.87 14.38
C ARG A 136 -7.37 -7.39 13.04
N VAL A 137 -6.62 -7.64 11.98
CA VAL A 137 -7.01 -7.32 10.61
C VAL A 137 -6.90 -8.54 9.71
N GLU A 138 -7.58 -8.48 8.59
CA GLU A 138 -7.36 -9.32 7.43
C GLU A 138 -6.82 -8.45 6.30
N VAL A 139 -5.74 -8.89 5.66
CA VAL A 139 -5.09 -8.21 4.53
C VAL A 139 -5.27 -9.08 3.30
N GLU A 140 -5.83 -8.53 2.24
CA GLU A 140 -6.07 -9.19 0.96
C GLU A 140 -5.42 -8.38 -0.17
N ALA A 141 -4.56 -9.00 -0.98
CA ALA A 141 -4.04 -8.34 -2.17
C ALA A 141 -5.12 -8.23 -3.25
N LEU A 142 -5.07 -7.14 -4.02
CA LEU A 142 -6.02 -6.82 -5.09
C LEU A 142 -5.42 -6.95 -6.50
N ASP A 143 -4.25 -7.60 -6.58
CA ASP A 143 -3.51 -7.87 -7.82
C ASP A 143 -4.30 -8.73 -8.81
#